data_AF-X6CLW4-F1
#
_entry.id   AF-X6CLW4-F1
#
_cell.length_a   1.000
_cell.length_b   1.000
_cell.length_c   1.000
_cell.angle_alpha   90.00
_cell.angle_beta   90.00
_cell.angle_gamma   90.00
#
_symmetry.space_group_name_H-M   'P 1'
#
loop_
_entity.id
_entity.type
_entity.pdbx_description
1 polymer ?
#
loop_
_entity_poly.entity_id
_entity_poly.type
_entity_poly.pdbx_seq_one_letter_code
_entity_poly.pdbx_strand_id
1 'polypeptide(L)'
;MVPTHIEIAQSVIETSYRLRHHSLAGTAAFRRDMDQSRKAIKASRELLKRLRGRHRALDWEGADPAPVVVSAFDADILRSAFRELVRETNLPECQWRDIAASLVYEYTGCERVEACLVDWMTGK
;
A
#
# COMPACT_ATOMS: atom_id res chain seq x y z
N MET A 1 -31.97 64.49 1.25
CA MET A 1 -32.88 63.90 2.25
C MET A 1 -32.02 63.01 3.14
N VAL A 2 -31.75 63.41 4.38
CA VAL A 2 -30.89 62.65 5.31
C VAL A 2 -31.76 61.56 5.94
N PRO A 3 -31.38 60.27 5.87
CA PRO A 3 -32.17 59.19 6.45
C PRO A 3 -32.34 59.43 7.95
N THR A 4 -33.57 59.22 8.44
CA THR A 4 -33.86 59.46 9.85
C THR A 4 -33.16 58.42 10.71
N HIS A 5 -32.79 58.78 11.94
CA HIS A 5 -32.09 57.87 12.86
C HIS A 5 -32.84 56.53 13.09
N ILE A 6 -34.16 56.51 12.88
CA ILE A 6 -35.02 55.33 12.99
C ILE A 6 -34.80 54.37 11.81
N GLU A 7 -34.70 54.88 10.58
CA GLU A 7 -34.43 54.05 9.39
C GLU A 7 -33.03 53.43 9.45
N ILE A 8 -32.05 54.20 9.96
CA ILE A 8 -30.70 53.70 10.19
C ILE A 8 -30.72 52.59 11.25
N ALA A 9 -31.42 52.79 12.38
CA ALA A 9 -31.53 51.77 13.42
C ALA A 9 -32.21 50.48 12.91
N GLN A 10 -33.30 50.61 12.14
CA GLN A 10 -34.02 49.46 11.58
C GLN A 10 -33.15 48.67 10.59
N SER A 11 -32.45 49.36 9.69
CA SER A 11 -31.54 48.70 8.73
C SER A 11 -30.37 47.97 9.43
N VAL A 12 -29.82 48.53 10.50
CA VAL A 12 -28.77 47.87 11.30
C VAL A 12 -29.31 46.62 12.02
N ILE A 13 -30.53 46.69 12.55
CA ILE A 13 -31.18 45.53 13.20
C ILE A 13 -31.45 44.42 12.17
N GLU A 14 -31.99 44.76 11.00
CA GLU A 14 -32.30 43.76 9.98
C GLU A 14 -31.04 43.10 9.40
N THR A 15 -30.00 43.88 9.15
CA THR A 15 -28.71 43.36 8.65
C THR A 15 -28.03 42.46 9.69
N SER A 16 -28.00 42.87 10.96
CA SER A 16 -27.42 42.04 12.03
C SER A 16 -28.21 40.74 12.26
N TYR A 17 -29.53 40.77 12.14
CA TYR A 17 -30.37 39.57 12.18
C TYR A 17 -30.05 38.61 11.03
N ARG A 18 -30.00 39.10 9.78
CA ARG A 18 -29.66 38.27 8.61
C ARG A 18 -28.26 37.67 8.71
N LEU A 19 -27.26 38.45 9.15
CA LEU A 19 -25.88 37.98 9.34
C LEU A 19 -25.80 36.86 10.40
N ARG A 20 -26.50 37.01 11.53
CA ARG A 20 -26.55 35.97 12.57
C ARG A 20 -27.22 34.69 12.06
N HIS A 21 -28.33 34.79 11.34
CA HIS A 21 -29.01 33.63 10.78
C HIS A 21 -28.15 32.89 9.75
N HIS A 22 -27.46 33.61 8.87
CA HIS A 22 -26.58 33.00 7.88
C HIS A 22 -25.36 32.33 8.54
N SER A 23 -24.78 32.95 9.58
CA SER A 23 -23.68 32.37 10.35
C SER A 23 -24.09 31.08 11.06
N LEU A 24 -25.27 31.05 11.71
CA LEU A 24 -25.80 29.86 12.37
C LEU A 24 -26.16 28.75 11.36
N ALA A 25 -26.78 29.11 10.23
CA ALA A 25 -27.10 28.16 9.16
C ALA A 25 -25.82 27.56 8.54
N GLY A 26 -24.79 28.39 8.30
CA GLY A 26 -23.47 27.93 7.85
C GLY A 26 -22.81 26.99 8.86
N THR A 27 -22.90 27.29 10.15
CA THR A 27 -22.37 26.43 11.22
C THR A 27 -23.12 25.09 11.30
N ALA A 28 -24.45 25.09 11.13
CA ALA A 28 -25.25 23.87 11.13
C ALA A 28 -24.98 22.99 9.90
N ALA A 29 -24.81 23.59 8.71
CA ALA A 29 -24.45 22.87 7.50
C ALA A 29 -23.06 22.23 7.63
N PHE A 30 -22.06 22.99 8.13
CA PHE A 30 -20.71 22.49 8.37
C PHE A 30 -20.68 21.30 9.34
N ARG A 31 -21.47 21.36 10.42
CA ARG A 31 -21.57 20.23 11.37
C ARG A 31 -22.13 18.97 10.72
N ARG A 32 -23.17 19.10 9.88
CA ARG A 32 -23.76 17.95 9.16
C ARG A 32 -22.75 17.32 8.20
N ASP A 33 -22.00 18.13 7.47
CA ASP A 33 -20.95 17.65 6.56
C ASP A 33 -19.83 16.91 7.32
N MET A 34 -19.39 17.46 8.45
CA MET A 34 -18.44 16.80 9.34
C MET A 34 -18.95 15.47 9.89
N ASP A 35 -20.22 15.39 10.27
CA ASP A 35 -20.83 14.13 10.73
C ASP A 35 -20.97 13.10 9.60
N GLN A 36 -21.26 13.54 8.38
CA GLN A 36 -21.27 12.69 7.19
C GLN A 36 -19.86 12.16 6.89
N SER A 37 -18.85 13.02 6.95
CA SER A 37 -17.44 12.64 6.79
C SER A 37 -17.00 11.62 7.84
N ARG A 38 -17.36 11.83 9.12
CA ARG A 38 -17.08 10.87 10.21
C ARG A 38 -17.72 9.51 9.97
N LYS A 39 -18.98 9.48 9.50
CA LYS A 39 -19.69 8.23 9.15
C LYS A 39 -19.01 7.51 7.99
N ALA A 40 -18.62 8.24 6.94
CA ALA A 40 -17.92 7.67 5.79
C ALA A 40 -16.58 7.05 6.20
N ILE A 41 -15.77 7.77 6.99
CA ILE A 41 -14.49 7.26 7.50
C ILE A 41 -14.69 5.99 8.34
N LYS A 42 -15.72 5.95 9.20
CA LYS A 42 -16.04 4.77 10.00
C LYS A 42 -16.40 3.58 9.10
N ALA A 43 -17.24 3.79 8.08
CA ALA A 43 -17.61 2.75 7.13
C ALA A 43 -16.40 2.21 6.35
N SER A 44 -15.52 3.10 5.86
CA SER A 44 -14.30 2.69 5.16
C SER A 44 -13.35 1.91 6.06
N ARG A 45 -13.19 2.31 7.32
CA ARG A 45 -12.37 1.56 8.29
C ARG A 45 -12.93 0.16 8.56
N GLU A 46 -14.24 0.01 8.69
CA GLU A 46 -14.87 -1.31 8.85
C GLU A 46 -14.69 -2.18 7.59
N LEU A 47 -14.80 -1.60 6.40
CA LEU A 47 -14.50 -2.30 5.15
C LEU A 47 -13.04 -2.75 5.09
N LEU A 48 -12.08 -1.88 5.43
CA LEU A 48 -10.66 -2.22 5.46
C LEU A 48 -10.35 -3.33 6.47
N LYS A 49 -10.99 -3.32 7.64
CA LYS A 49 -10.87 -4.42 8.62
C LYS A 49 -11.37 -5.75 8.04
N ARG A 50 -12.52 -5.73 7.35
CA ARG A 50 -13.06 -6.93 6.68
C ARG A 50 -12.17 -7.44 5.56
N LEU A 51 -11.64 -6.53 4.73
CA LEU A 51 -10.70 -6.89 3.67
C LEU A 51 -9.41 -7.46 4.24
N ARG A 52 -8.85 -6.87 5.30
CA ARG A 52 -7.67 -7.40 5.98
C ARG A 52 -7.94 -8.75 6.63
N GLY A 53 -9.10 -8.94 7.25
CA GLY A 53 -9.54 -10.23 7.78
C GLY A 53 -9.68 -11.29 6.69
N ARG A 54 -10.22 -10.93 5.52
CA ARG A 54 -10.29 -11.82 4.36
C ARG A 54 -8.92 -12.13 3.77
N HIS A 55 -8.03 -11.14 3.72
CA HIS A 55 -6.64 -11.33 3.28
C HIS A 55 -5.89 -12.24 4.27
N ARG A 56 -6.10 -12.08 5.58
CA ARG A 56 -5.52 -12.94 6.62
C ARG A 56 -6.15 -14.33 6.68
N ALA A 57 -7.39 -14.51 6.20
CA ALA A 57 -8.00 -15.83 6.03
C ALA A 57 -7.59 -16.53 4.71
N LEU A 58 -7.08 -15.76 3.74
CA LEU A 58 -6.41 -16.26 2.52
C LEU A 58 -4.92 -16.50 2.75
N ASP A 59 -4.35 -15.89 3.79
CA ASP A 59 -3.10 -16.30 4.43
C ASP A 59 -3.41 -17.57 5.24
N TRP A 60 -3.57 -18.65 4.48
CA TRP A 60 -3.72 -20.00 4.98
C TRP A 60 -2.78 -20.22 6.18
N GLU A 61 -3.32 -20.71 7.27
CA GLU A 61 -2.55 -21.05 8.46
C GLU A 61 -2.18 -22.55 8.29
N GLY A 62 -0.96 -22.87 7.81
CA GLY A 62 -0.37 -24.22 7.93
C GLY A 62 0.03 -25.08 6.71
N ALA A 63 0.11 -24.58 5.48
CA ALA A 63 0.96 -25.14 4.42
C ALA A 63 2.45 -24.75 4.64
N ASP A 64 3.38 -25.41 3.99
CA ASP A 64 4.69 -24.79 3.77
C ASP A 64 4.47 -23.53 2.91
N PRO A 65 5.20 -22.40 3.09
CA PRO A 65 5.30 -21.45 2.00
C PRO A 65 5.87 -22.25 0.82
N ALA A 66 5.00 -22.53 -0.16
CA ALA A 66 5.36 -23.32 -1.31
C ALA A 66 6.63 -22.69 -1.90
N PRO A 67 7.67 -23.50 -2.19
CA PRO A 67 8.86 -22.96 -2.80
C PRO A 67 8.47 -22.15 -4.03
N VAL A 68 9.11 -20.99 -4.21
CA VAL A 68 8.84 -20.15 -5.37
C VAL A 68 9.20 -20.95 -6.61
N VAL A 69 8.17 -21.24 -7.41
CA VAL A 69 8.34 -21.96 -8.67
C VAL A 69 8.94 -20.99 -9.67
N VAL A 70 10.26 -21.06 -9.86
CA VAL A 70 10.96 -20.33 -10.93
C VAL A 70 10.62 -21.01 -12.26
N SER A 71 10.19 -20.22 -13.25
CA SER A 71 9.94 -20.74 -14.59
C SER A 71 11.20 -21.39 -15.14
N ALA A 72 11.06 -22.47 -15.92
CA ALA A 72 12.22 -23.11 -16.56
C ALA A 72 13.03 -22.14 -17.45
N PHE A 73 12.36 -21.15 -18.03
CA PHE A 73 13.01 -20.09 -18.80
C PHE A 73 13.85 -19.16 -17.92
N ASP A 74 13.29 -18.71 -16.80
CA ASP A 74 14.00 -17.84 -15.86
C ASP A 74 15.16 -18.58 -15.19
N ALA A 75 14.99 -19.87 -14.91
CA ALA A 75 16.06 -20.74 -14.41
C ALA A 75 17.25 -20.82 -15.39
N ASP A 76 16.99 -20.88 -16.70
CA ASP A 76 18.04 -20.91 -17.73
C ASP A 76 18.77 -19.57 -17.87
N ILE A 77 18.04 -18.45 -17.74
CA ILE A 77 18.63 -17.11 -17.66
C ILE A 77 19.53 -16.99 -16.44
N LEU A 78 19.04 -17.39 -15.26
CA LEU A 78 19.81 -17.37 -14.02
C LEU A 78 21.06 -18.23 -14.10
N ARG A 79 20.97 -19.41 -14.71
CA ARG A 79 22.13 -20.29 -14.93
C ARG A 79 23.16 -19.66 -15.88
N SER A 80 22.71 -18.99 -16.93
CA SER A 80 23.58 -18.28 -17.88
C SER A 80 24.32 -17.12 -17.20
N ALA A 81 23.58 -16.28 -16.46
CA ALA A 81 24.14 -15.17 -15.69
C ALA A 81 25.13 -15.65 -14.62
N PHE A 82 24.81 -16.75 -13.92
CA PHE A 82 25.71 -17.38 -12.97
C PHE A 82 27.02 -17.84 -13.62
N ARG A 83 26.95 -18.50 -14.79
CA ARG A 83 28.14 -18.97 -15.52
C ARG A 83 29.01 -17.82 -16.01
N GLU A 84 28.40 -16.72 -16.45
CA GLU A 84 29.11 -15.50 -16.83
C GLU A 84 29.84 -14.89 -15.61
N LEU A 85 29.13 -14.71 -14.49
CA LEU A 85 29.69 -14.19 -13.24
C LEU A 85 30.88 -15.02 -12.74
N VAL A 86 30.77 -16.36 -12.78
CA VAL A 86 31.85 -17.28 -12.39
C VAL A 86 33.08 -17.12 -13.28
N ARG A 87 32.88 -16.95 -14.59
CA ARG A 87 33.98 -16.76 -15.56
C ARG A 87 34.66 -15.41 -15.40
N GLU A 88 33.90 -14.35 -15.17
CA GLU A 88 34.44 -13.00 -15.00
C GLU A 88 35.22 -12.88 -13.68
N THR A 89 34.70 -13.47 -12.61
CA THR A 89 35.21 -13.25 -11.25
C THR A 89 36.18 -14.36 -10.81
N ASN A 90 36.40 -15.39 -11.62
CA ASN A 90 37.20 -16.59 -11.30
C ASN A 90 36.83 -17.20 -9.93
N LEU A 91 35.53 -17.42 -9.72
CA LEU A 91 35.02 -17.85 -8.41
C LEU A 91 35.38 -19.31 -8.11
N PRO A 92 35.86 -19.62 -6.90
CA PRO A 92 36.14 -20.99 -6.49
C PRO A 92 34.85 -21.79 -6.31
N GLU A 93 34.87 -23.09 -6.65
CA GLU A 93 33.70 -23.99 -6.63
C GLU A 93 33.00 -24.06 -5.26
N CYS A 94 33.71 -23.79 -4.16
CA CYS A 94 33.14 -23.75 -2.82
C CYS A 94 32.12 -22.62 -2.60
N GLN A 95 32.22 -21.53 -3.38
CA GLN A 95 31.33 -20.36 -3.26
C GLN A 95 30.16 -20.40 -4.25
N TRP A 96 30.17 -21.37 -5.17
CA TRP A 96 29.18 -21.43 -6.26
C TRP A 96 27.75 -21.60 -5.74
N ARG A 97 27.54 -22.42 -4.71
CA ARG A 97 26.21 -22.61 -4.12
C ARG A 97 25.69 -21.35 -3.44
N ASP A 98 26.52 -20.66 -2.68
CA ASP A 98 26.13 -19.44 -1.96
C ASP A 98 25.79 -18.31 -2.94
N ILE A 99 26.56 -18.19 -4.03
CA ILE A 99 26.34 -17.18 -5.06
C ILE A 99 25.11 -17.51 -5.90
N ALA A 100 24.92 -18.78 -6.29
CA ALA A 100 23.71 -19.19 -7.00
C ALA A 100 22.44 -19.00 -6.14
N ALA A 101 22.50 -19.32 -4.85
CA ALA A 101 21.39 -19.07 -3.92
C ALA A 101 21.12 -17.56 -3.78
N SER A 102 22.16 -16.74 -3.67
CA SER A 102 22.03 -15.27 -3.60
C SER A 102 21.42 -14.69 -4.88
N LEU A 103 21.82 -15.19 -6.05
CA LEU A 103 21.28 -14.73 -7.34
C LEU A 103 19.79 -15.07 -7.48
N VAL A 104 19.38 -16.28 -7.08
CA VAL A 104 17.94 -16.65 -7.11
C VAL A 104 17.15 -15.86 -6.06
N TYR A 105 17.76 -15.59 -4.89
CA TYR A 105 17.16 -14.72 -3.89
C TYR A 105 16.92 -13.30 -4.42
N GLU A 106 17.91 -12.69 -5.08
CA GLU A 106 17.76 -11.37 -5.68
C GLU A 106 16.68 -11.33 -6.76
N TYR A 107 16.57 -12.40 -7.55
CA TYR A 107 15.57 -12.49 -8.62
C TYR A 107 14.14 -12.72 -8.10
N THR A 108 13.97 -13.57 -7.08
CA THR A 108 12.64 -13.98 -6.58
C THR A 108 12.16 -13.19 -5.36
N GLY A 109 13.07 -12.51 -4.66
CA GLY A 109 12.81 -11.87 -3.37
C GLY A 109 12.47 -12.84 -2.23
N CYS A 110 12.74 -14.15 -2.41
CA CYS A 110 12.32 -15.20 -1.47
C CYS A 110 13.50 -15.95 -0.87
N GLU A 111 13.59 -15.97 0.47
CA GLU A 111 14.69 -16.59 1.23
C GLU A 111 14.79 -18.11 1.06
N ARG A 112 13.67 -18.79 0.76
CA ARG A 112 13.63 -20.24 0.53
C ARG A 112 13.78 -20.56 -0.95
N VAL A 113 15.02 -20.63 -1.41
CA VAL A 113 15.38 -21.12 -2.75
C VAL A 113 15.35 -22.65 -2.77
N GLU A 114 14.82 -23.26 -3.84
CA GLU A 114 14.86 -24.70 -4.02
C GLU A 114 16.31 -25.19 -4.15
N ALA A 115 16.75 -26.08 -3.25
CA ALA A 115 18.08 -26.66 -3.30
C ALA A 115 18.35 -27.39 -4.63
N CYS A 116 17.32 -28.03 -5.20
CA CYS A 116 17.42 -28.70 -6.51
C CYS A 116 17.74 -27.73 -7.65
N LEU A 117 17.22 -26.51 -7.60
CA LEU A 117 17.50 -25.47 -8.61
C LEU A 117 18.94 -24.98 -8.48
N VAL A 118 19.42 -24.71 -7.26
CA VAL A 118 20.81 -24.32 -6.99
C VAL A 118 21.77 -25.42 -7.44
N ASP A 119 21.42 -26.68 -7.19
CA ASP A 119 22.23 -27.84 -7.58
C ASP A 119 22.26 -28.02 -9.09
N TRP A 120 21.15 -27.76 -9.77
CA TRP A 120 21.10 -27.77 -11.23
C TRP A 120 21.90 -26.62 -11.86
N MET A 121 21.86 -25.42 -11.26
CA MET A 121 22.64 -24.26 -11.72
C MET A 121 24.15 -24.48 -11.56
N THR A 122 24.56 -25.01 -10.40
CA THR A 122 25.97 -25.32 -10.08
C THR A 122 26.46 -26.61 -10.75
N GLY A 123 25.54 -27.45 -11.25
CA GLY A 123 25.85 -28.62 -12.05
C GLY A 123 26.61 -28.28 -13.34
N LYS A 124 27.63 -29.10 -13.65
CA LYS A 124 28.42 -29.01 -14.88
C LYS A 124 27.53 -29.21 -16.11
#